data_AF-A0A0B8NWT2-F1
#
_entry.id   AF-A0A0B8NWT2-F1
#
_cell.length_a   1.000
_cell.length_b   1.000
_cell.length_c   1.000
_cell.angle_alpha   90.00
_cell.angle_beta   90.00
_cell.angle_gamma   90.00
#
_symmetry.space_group_name_H-M   'P 1'
#
loop_
_entity.id
_entity.type
_entity.pdbx_description
1 polymer ?
#
loop_
_entity_poly.entity_id
_entity_poly.type
_entity_poly.pdbx_seq_one_letter_code
_entity_poly.pdbx_strand_id
1 'polypeptide(L)'
;MQRIQDLINDETFNGSIELNYAQYRRSEKRHYQDLDTIKLDGDSREVRIMGNWISKHFPEITLASPIDDEEGFNRAAIEVLGEECLNDYDKFRYGEFWRIASALSEVADFNNLFDVDHAKSIREHGVDAIKPDNLNIMMFRANRKKSWKSEARYTWERQVEVIWSSIAAVTVLNEDKKRVVLALISQLKALY
;
A
#
# COMPACT_ATOMS: atom_id res chain seq x y z
N MET A 1 26.95 18.22 11.21
CA MET A 1 26.49 17.44 10.04
C MET A 1 27.57 17.59 8.97
N GLN A 2 28.34 16.53 8.73
CA GLN A 2 29.54 16.54 7.88
C GLN A 2 29.15 16.60 6.39
N ARG A 3 29.89 17.34 5.55
CA ARG A 3 29.58 17.44 4.11
C ARG A 3 30.13 16.21 3.39
N ILE A 4 29.47 15.79 2.31
CA ILE A 4 29.93 14.64 1.49
C ILE A 4 31.38 14.87 1.01
N GLN A 5 31.74 16.10 0.64
CA GLN A 5 33.11 16.44 0.24
C GLN A 5 34.14 16.20 1.35
N ASP A 6 33.76 16.40 2.62
CA ASP A 6 34.66 16.18 3.75
C ASP A 6 34.91 14.68 4.00
N LEU A 7 33.97 13.82 3.57
CA LEU A 7 34.09 12.36 3.67
C LEU A 7 34.91 11.79 2.51
N ILE A 8 34.74 12.32 1.29
CA ILE A 8 35.50 11.91 0.11
C ILE A 8 36.98 12.29 0.21
N ASN A 9 37.27 13.44 0.83
CA ASN A 9 38.63 13.94 0.99
C ASN A 9 39.39 13.29 2.16
N ASP A 10 38.79 12.36 2.89
CA ASP A 10 39.44 11.60 3.95
C ASP A 10 40.39 10.55 3.34
N GLU A 11 41.64 10.47 3.82
CA GLU A 11 42.63 9.48 3.32
C GLU A 11 42.19 8.02 3.54
N THR A 12 41.21 7.80 4.42
CA THR A 12 40.63 6.48 4.72
C THR A 12 39.37 6.17 3.90
N PHE A 13 38.97 7.06 2.99
CA PHE A 13 37.78 6.89 2.17
C PHE A 13 37.89 5.67 1.24
N ASN A 14 36.86 4.82 1.27
CA ASN A 14 36.85 3.51 0.60
C ASN A 14 35.76 3.41 -0.48
N GLY A 15 35.25 4.54 -0.98
CA GLY A 15 34.15 4.56 -1.96
C GLY A 15 32.76 4.39 -1.34
N SER A 16 32.63 4.19 -0.02
CA SER A 16 31.33 3.96 0.63
C SER A 16 30.90 5.12 1.54
N ILE A 17 29.64 5.55 1.43
CA ILE A 17 29.04 6.53 2.35
C ILE A 17 27.66 6.11 2.85
N GLU A 18 27.26 6.63 4.01
CA GLU A 18 25.86 6.68 4.43
C GLU A 18 25.28 8.06 4.05
N LEU A 19 24.15 8.06 3.33
CA LEU A 19 23.55 9.24 2.73
C LEU A 19 22.11 9.39 3.20
N ASN A 20 21.86 10.40 4.02
CA ASN A 20 20.50 10.78 4.40
C ASN A 20 19.87 11.83 3.47
N TYR A 21 18.56 12.03 3.61
CA TYR A 21 17.81 12.93 2.73
C TYR A 21 18.30 14.39 2.76
N ALA A 22 18.74 14.88 3.93
CA ALA A 22 19.27 16.23 4.06
C ALA A 22 20.61 16.41 3.32
N GLN A 23 21.47 15.39 3.35
CA GLN A 23 22.72 15.35 2.60
C GLN A 23 22.47 15.22 1.09
N TYR A 24 21.55 14.34 0.68
CA TYR A 24 21.12 14.20 -0.72
C TYR A 24 20.58 15.52 -1.29
N ARG A 25 19.74 16.25 -0.54
CA ARG A 25 19.19 17.55 -0.98
C ARG A 25 20.25 18.63 -1.19
N ARG A 26 21.43 18.46 -0.60
CA ARG A 26 22.55 19.40 -0.66
C ARG A 26 23.72 18.86 -1.49
N SER A 27 23.58 17.66 -2.07
CA SER A 27 24.59 17.07 -2.91
C SER A 27 24.52 17.63 -4.33
N GLU A 28 25.62 17.47 -5.07
CA GLU A 28 25.74 17.82 -6.47
C GLU A 28 26.25 16.59 -7.20
N LYS A 29 26.00 16.48 -8.51
CA LYS A 29 26.39 15.31 -9.30
C LYS A 29 27.87 14.93 -9.18
N ARG A 30 28.76 15.92 -9.05
CA ARG A 30 30.20 15.68 -8.88
C ARG A 30 30.54 14.86 -7.64
N HIS A 31 29.73 14.94 -6.57
CA HIS A 31 29.99 14.22 -5.33
C HIS A 31 29.71 12.71 -5.44
N TYR A 32 29.15 12.24 -6.55
CA TYR A 32 28.81 10.83 -6.77
C TYR A 32 29.83 10.09 -7.64
N GLN A 33 30.76 10.81 -8.28
CA GLN A 33 31.69 10.22 -9.27
C GLN A 33 32.70 9.27 -8.63
N ASP A 34 33.03 9.51 -7.36
CA ASP A 34 34.03 8.75 -6.61
C ASP A 34 33.38 7.76 -5.62
N LEU A 35 32.07 7.53 -5.73
CA LEU A 35 31.33 6.64 -4.84
C LEU A 35 31.11 5.29 -5.52
N ASP A 36 31.44 4.21 -4.82
CA ASP A 36 31.16 2.84 -5.23
C ASP A 36 29.89 2.31 -4.56
N THR A 37 29.66 2.69 -3.31
CA THR A 37 28.53 2.21 -2.50
C THR A 37 27.87 3.34 -1.71
N ILE A 38 26.55 3.38 -1.70
CA ILE A 38 25.78 4.33 -0.88
C ILE A 38 24.77 3.56 -0.05
N LYS A 39 24.88 3.69 1.28
CA LYS A 39 23.85 3.27 2.22
C LYS A 39 22.83 4.40 2.39
N LEU A 40 21.59 4.20 1.97
CA LEU A 40 20.55 5.23 2.12
C LEU A 40 19.99 5.24 3.54
N ASP A 41 19.83 6.42 4.13
CA ASP A 41 19.26 6.58 5.47
C ASP A 41 18.06 7.54 5.42
N GLY A 42 16.92 7.14 5.98
CA GLY A 42 15.68 7.91 5.96
C GLY A 42 14.42 7.04 5.93
N ASP A 43 13.26 7.68 5.85
CA ASP A 43 12.00 6.96 5.74
C ASP A 43 11.81 6.30 4.35
N SER A 44 10.84 5.38 4.21
CA SER A 44 10.62 4.64 2.97
C SER A 44 10.35 5.54 1.75
N ARG A 45 9.77 6.72 1.95
CA ARG A 45 9.53 7.68 0.87
C ARG A 45 10.83 8.36 0.47
N GLU A 46 11.63 8.79 1.44
CA GLU A 46 12.92 9.44 1.23
C GLU A 46 13.92 8.49 0.55
N VAL A 47 14.06 7.26 1.06
CA VAL A 47 14.90 6.21 0.47
C VAL A 47 14.49 5.95 -0.97
N ARG A 48 13.18 5.83 -1.26
CA ARG A 48 12.70 5.65 -2.63
C ARG A 48 13.02 6.84 -3.54
N ILE A 49 12.92 8.08 -3.04
CA ILE A 49 13.25 9.27 -3.83
C ILE A 49 14.74 9.30 -4.16
N MET A 50 15.60 9.07 -3.16
CA MET A 50 17.05 9.05 -3.33
C MET A 50 17.47 7.91 -4.26
N GLY A 51 17.00 6.69 -4.00
CA GLY A 51 17.35 5.50 -4.76
C GLY A 51 16.98 5.62 -6.23
N ASN A 52 15.75 6.03 -6.55
CA ASN A 52 15.31 6.20 -7.93
C ASN A 52 16.17 7.20 -8.71
N TRP A 53 16.61 8.29 -8.06
CA TRP A 53 17.43 9.29 -8.72
C TRP A 53 18.87 8.81 -8.92
N ILE A 54 19.47 8.20 -7.90
CA ILE A 54 20.86 7.72 -7.95
C ILE A 54 20.97 6.59 -8.97
N SER A 55 20.13 5.55 -8.90
CA SER A 55 20.18 4.43 -9.87
C SER A 55 19.95 4.87 -11.31
N LYS A 56 19.22 5.97 -11.55
CA LYS A 56 19.00 6.51 -12.88
C LYS A 56 20.22 7.24 -13.44
N HIS A 57 20.97 7.94 -12.58
CA HIS A 57 22.05 8.83 -13.00
C HIS A 57 23.45 8.24 -12.82
N PHE A 58 23.60 7.26 -11.93
CA PHE A 58 24.85 6.60 -11.55
C PHE A 58 24.58 5.10 -11.36
N PRO A 59 24.22 4.36 -12.43
CA PRO A 59 23.88 2.94 -12.36
C PRO A 59 25.02 2.04 -11.84
N GLU A 60 26.26 2.52 -11.89
CA GLU A 60 27.45 1.87 -11.36
C GLU A 60 27.54 1.88 -9.83
N ILE A 61 26.83 2.79 -9.16
CA ILE A 61 26.84 2.91 -7.70
C ILE A 61 25.96 1.82 -7.11
N THR A 62 26.54 1.00 -6.24
CA THR A 62 25.78 0.03 -5.45
C THR A 62 25.01 0.75 -4.36
N LEU A 63 23.69 0.76 -4.47
CA LEU A 63 22.85 1.20 -3.37
C LEU A 63 22.75 0.07 -2.36
N ALA A 64 23.52 0.17 -1.28
CA ALA A 64 23.26 -0.62 -0.10
C ALA A 64 21.93 -0.09 0.47
N SER A 65 20.87 -0.87 0.34
CA SER A 65 19.70 -0.56 1.14
C SER A 65 20.16 -0.50 2.60
N PRO A 66 19.68 0.45 3.42
CA PRO A 66 19.64 0.16 4.85
C PRO A 66 18.99 -1.22 4.94
N ILE A 67 19.47 -2.09 5.84
CA ILE A 67 18.82 -3.39 6.06
C ILE A 67 17.37 -3.06 6.37
N ASP A 68 16.56 -3.09 5.33
CA ASP A 68 15.14 -3.22 5.41
C ASP A 68 15.07 -4.61 6.01
N ASP A 69 14.48 -4.73 7.17
CA ASP A 69 13.84 -5.97 7.56
C ASP A 69 12.67 -6.28 6.59
N GLU A 70 12.86 -6.09 5.27
CA GLU A 70 12.01 -6.51 4.15
C GLU A 70 12.72 -7.57 3.29
N GLU A 71 13.61 -8.38 3.88
CA GLU A 71 13.76 -9.75 3.38
C GLU A 71 12.42 -10.49 3.62
N GLY A 72 11.55 -10.51 2.61
CA GLY A 72 10.47 -11.51 2.52
C GLY A 72 9.03 -11.02 2.37
N PHE A 73 8.73 -9.72 2.41
CA PHE A 73 7.34 -9.27 2.24
C PHE A 73 6.94 -9.10 0.76
N ASN A 74 6.61 -10.22 0.12
CA ASN A 74 5.97 -10.23 -1.20
C ASN A 74 4.46 -10.39 -1.06
N ARG A 75 3.74 -9.26 -0.97
CA ARG A 75 2.26 -9.25 -0.85
C ARG A 75 1.57 -10.08 -1.93
N ALA A 76 1.98 -9.94 -3.19
CA ALA A 76 1.35 -10.65 -4.30
C ALA A 76 1.51 -12.17 -4.17
N ALA A 77 2.70 -12.64 -3.75
CA ALA A 77 2.92 -14.07 -3.50
C ALA A 77 2.07 -14.58 -2.32
N ILE A 78 1.91 -13.78 -1.26
CA ILE A 78 1.07 -14.12 -0.10
C ILE A 78 -0.41 -14.20 -0.50
N GLU A 79 -0.91 -13.26 -1.30
CA GLU A 79 -2.29 -13.25 -1.79
C GLU A 79 -2.58 -14.47 -2.66
N VAL A 80 -1.69 -14.81 -3.61
CA VAL A 80 -1.82 -16.02 -4.45
C VAL A 80 -1.86 -17.28 -3.60
N LEU A 81 -0.88 -17.46 -2.70
CA LEU A 81 -0.81 -18.64 -1.85
C LEU A 81 -2.04 -18.74 -0.91
N GLY A 82 -2.47 -17.61 -0.35
CA GLY A 82 -3.63 -17.60 0.54
C GLY A 82 -4.94 -17.88 -0.17
N GLU A 83 -5.12 -17.37 -1.39
CA GLU A 83 -6.28 -17.71 -2.22
C GLU A 83 -6.28 -19.20 -2.59
N GLU A 84 -5.12 -19.80 -2.91
CA GLU A 84 -5.02 -21.24 -3.18
C GLU A 84 -5.47 -22.10 -2.00
N CYS A 85 -5.21 -21.64 -0.76
CA CYS A 85 -5.63 -22.32 0.47
C CYS A 85 -7.14 -22.22 0.78
N LEU A 86 -7.88 -21.34 0.11
CA LEU A 86 -9.32 -21.22 0.32
C LEU A 86 -10.09 -22.37 -0.36
N ASN A 87 -11.17 -22.82 0.28
CA ASN A 87 -12.15 -23.70 -0.39
C ASN A 87 -12.96 -22.90 -1.43
N ASP A 88 -13.65 -23.59 -2.33
CA ASP A 88 -14.39 -22.94 -3.44
C ASP A 88 -15.44 -21.93 -2.97
N TYR A 89 -16.10 -22.20 -1.84
CA TYR A 89 -17.10 -21.31 -1.27
C TYR A 89 -16.46 -20.02 -0.73
N ASP A 90 -15.35 -20.13 -0.01
CA ASP A 90 -14.63 -18.96 0.50
C ASP A 90 -13.92 -18.18 -0.61
N LYS A 91 -13.45 -18.83 -1.68
CA LYS A 91 -12.95 -18.16 -2.89
C LYS A 91 -14.04 -17.31 -3.53
N PHE A 92 -15.24 -17.88 -3.69
CA PHE A 92 -16.41 -17.15 -4.17
C PHE A 92 -16.71 -15.95 -3.27
N ARG A 93 -16.83 -16.16 -1.96
CA ARG A 93 -17.10 -15.06 -1.01
C ARG A 93 -16.04 -13.97 -1.07
N TYR A 94 -14.77 -14.35 -1.13
CA TYR A 94 -13.63 -13.44 -1.20
C TYR A 94 -13.72 -12.56 -2.45
N GLY A 95 -13.85 -13.16 -3.63
CA GLY A 95 -13.97 -12.43 -4.90
C GLY A 95 -15.20 -11.51 -4.98
N GLU A 96 -16.31 -11.89 -4.35
CA GLU A 96 -17.53 -11.08 -4.33
C GLU A 96 -17.36 -9.72 -3.65
N PHE A 97 -16.44 -9.57 -2.69
CA PHE A 97 -16.14 -8.25 -2.09
C PHE A 97 -15.66 -7.25 -3.15
N TRP A 98 -14.75 -7.65 -4.04
CA TRP A 98 -14.24 -6.79 -5.11
C TRP A 98 -15.33 -6.49 -6.15
N ARG A 99 -16.13 -7.50 -6.52
CA ARG A 99 -17.25 -7.31 -7.45
C ARG A 99 -18.24 -6.28 -6.90
N ILE A 100 -18.62 -6.41 -5.63
CA ILE A 100 -19.56 -5.50 -4.96
C ILE A 100 -18.96 -4.10 -4.83
N ALA A 101 -17.70 -3.97 -4.41
CA ALA A 101 -17.02 -2.67 -4.31
C ALA A 101 -16.95 -1.93 -5.66
N SER A 102 -16.66 -2.67 -6.73
CA SER A 102 -16.67 -2.13 -8.11
C SER A 102 -18.06 -1.67 -8.51
N ALA A 103 -19.09 -2.51 -8.32
CA ALA A 103 -20.47 -2.19 -8.67
C ALA A 103 -21.02 -0.99 -7.87
N LEU A 104 -20.66 -0.87 -6.59
CA LEU A 104 -21.03 0.30 -5.78
C LEU A 104 -20.40 1.59 -6.31
N SER A 105 -19.13 1.52 -6.75
CA SER A 105 -18.43 2.66 -7.35
C SER A 105 -19.05 3.07 -8.69
N GLU A 106 -19.46 2.09 -9.51
CA GLU A 106 -20.14 2.31 -10.79
C GLU A 106 -21.54 2.94 -10.60
N VAL A 107 -22.33 2.45 -9.65
CA VAL A 107 -23.65 3.03 -9.34
C VAL A 107 -23.53 4.51 -8.95
N ALA A 108 -22.47 4.85 -8.20
CA ALA A 108 -22.16 6.22 -7.80
C ALA A 108 -21.58 7.10 -8.92
N ASP A 109 -21.29 6.53 -10.10
CA ASP A 109 -20.57 7.19 -11.20
C ASP A 109 -19.23 7.81 -10.74
N PHE A 110 -18.56 7.12 -9.81
CA PHE A 110 -17.30 7.56 -9.24
C PHE A 110 -16.33 6.38 -9.21
N ASN A 111 -15.49 6.29 -10.23
CA ASN A 111 -14.46 5.27 -10.34
C ASN A 111 -13.52 5.33 -9.12
N ASN A 112 -13.25 4.16 -8.52
CA ASN A 112 -12.43 4.03 -7.30
C ASN A 112 -13.00 4.80 -6.10
N LEU A 113 -14.33 4.83 -5.93
CA LEU A 113 -14.94 5.31 -4.69
C LEU A 113 -14.64 4.34 -3.55
N PHE A 114 -14.87 3.05 -3.81
CA PHE A 114 -14.67 1.97 -2.86
C PHE A 114 -13.47 1.10 -3.20
N ASP A 115 -12.95 0.45 -2.17
CA ASP A 115 -11.91 -0.55 -2.22
C ASP A 115 -12.17 -1.63 -1.16
N VAL A 116 -11.47 -2.75 -1.27
CA VAL A 116 -11.53 -3.83 -0.29
C VAL A 116 -10.28 -3.75 0.60
N ASP A 117 -10.51 -3.78 1.91
CA ASP A 117 -9.46 -3.74 2.91
C ASP A 117 -9.49 -4.99 3.78
N HIS A 118 -8.30 -5.46 4.14
CA HIS A 118 -8.08 -6.54 5.09
C HIS A 118 -7.99 -5.95 6.50
N ALA A 119 -8.92 -6.33 7.37
CA ALA A 119 -8.96 -5.89 8.76
C ALA A 119 -7.68 -6.32 9.50
N LYS A 120 -7.36 -7.60 9.47
CA LYS A 120 -6.03 -8.13 9.79
C LYS A 120 -5.10 -7.88 8.62
N SER A 121 -4.02 -7.16 8.88
CA SER A 121 -3.04 -6.80 7.86
C SER A 121 -2.35 -8.03 7.28
N ILE A 122 -2.23 -8.08 5.94
CA ILE A 122 -1.40 -9.07 5.24
C ILE A 122 0.06 -8.96 5.69
N ARG A 123 0.53 -7.76 6.05
CA ARG A 123 1.92 -7.57 6.53
C ARG A 123 2.17 -8.21 7.89
N GLU A 124 1.17 -8.21 8.78
CA GLU A 124 1.29 -8.77 10.13
C GLU A 124 0.91 -10.25 10.19
N HIS A 125 0.01 -10.70 9.30
CA HIS A 125 -0.60 -12.02 9.38
C HIS A 125 -0.40 -12.90 8.15
N GLY A 126 0.25 -12.41 7.10
CA GLY A 126 0.57 -13.18 5.90
C GLY A 126 -0.66 -13.86 5.29
N VAL A 127 -0.54 -15.16 5.01
CA VAL A 127 -1.59 -15.98 4.41
C VAL A 127 -2.86 -16.04 5.28
N ASP A 128 -2.74 -15.96 6.61
CA ASP A 128 -3.90 -16.03 7.50
C ASP A 128 -4.83 -14.81 7.38
N ALA A 129 -4.34 -13.70 6.80
CA ALA A 129 -5.16 -12.54 6.47
C ALA A 129 -6.08 -12.79 5.27
N ILE A 130 -5.79 -13.78 4.42
CA ILE A 130 -6.50 -14.02 3.16
C ILE A 130 -7.75 -14.86 3.44
N LYS A 131 -8.79 -14.21 3.99
CA LYS A 131 -10.09 -14.83 4.29
C LYS A 131 -11.22 -13.82 4.06
N PRO A 132 -12.40 -14.25 3.58
CA PRO A 132 -13.55 -13.35 3.39
C PRO A 132 -14.00 -12.68 4.69
N ASP A 133 -13.92 -13.40 5.82
CA ASP A 133 -14.28 -12.88 7.15
C ASP A 133 -13.30 -11.82 7.67
N ASN A 134 -12.21 -11.57 6.94
CA ASN A 134 -11.24 -10.53 7.22
C ASN A 134 -11.44 -9.28 6.36
N LEU A 135 -12.44 -9.26 5.47
CA LEU A 135 -12.64 -8.18 4.51
C LEU A 135 -13.72 -7.19 4.98
N ASN A 136 -13.50 -5.92 4.62
CA ASN A 136 -14.52 -4.87 4.64
C ASN A 136 -14.39 -3.97 3.41
N ILE A 137 -15.50 -3.37 2.98
CA ILE A 137 -15.51 -2.36 1.91
C ILE A 137 -15.28 -0.98 2.54
N MET A 138 -14.28 -0.25 2.06
CA MET A 138 -13.87 1.05 2.56
C MET A 138 -13.79 2.07 1.41
N MET A 139 -13.82 3.38 1.72
CA MET A 139 -13.41 4.38 0.74
C MET A 139 -11.95 4.17 0.30
N PHE A 140 -11.71 4.11 -1.01
CA PHE A 140 -10.38 3.90 -1.59
C PHE A 140 -9.33 4.88 -1.05
N ARG A 141 -9.68 6.17 -0.92
CA ARG A 141 -8.76 7.19 -0.40
C ARG A 141 -8.43 7.01 1.08
N ALA A 142 -9.35 6.46 1.87
CA ALA A 142 -9.11 6.15 3.27
C ALA A 142 -8.20 4.91 3.38
N ASN A 143 -8.46 3.88 2.57
CA ASN A 143 -7.62 2.68 2.50
C ASN A 143 -6.16 3.02 2.19
N ARG A 144 -5.91 3.90 1.20
CA ARG A 144 -4.55 4.35 0.85
C ARG A 144 -3.83 5.16 1.93
N LYS A 145 -4.55 5.69 2.91
CA LYS A 145 -3.98 6.45 4.04
C LYS A 145 -3.87 5.62 5.31
N LYS A 146 -4.49 4.43 5.34
CA LYS A 146 -4.46 3.52 6.48
C LYS A 146 -3.01 3.07 6.72
N SER A 147 -2.68 2.85 7.99
CA SER A 147 -1.39 2.26 8.35
C SER A 147 -1.32 0.81 7.88
N TRP A 148 -0.12 0.24 7.83
CA TRP A 148 0.04 -1.19 7.55
C TRP A 148 -0.42 -2.10 8.69
N LYS A 149 -0.91 -1.55 9.80
CA LYS A 149 -1.36 -2.31 10.97
C LYS A 149 -2.80 -2.77 10.81
N SER A 150 -3.09 -3.85 11.51
CA SER A 150 -4.44 -4.39 11.64
C SER A 150 -5.36 -3.40 12.34
N GLU A 151 -6.58 -3.32 11.85
CA GLU A 151 -7.67 -2.58 12.46
C GLU A 151 -8.88 -3.49 12.62
N ALA A 152 -9.79 -3.15 13.53
CA ALA A 152 -10.99 -3.93 13.73
C ALA A 152 -11.83 -3.95 12.45
N ARG A 153 -12.26 -5.15 12.02
CA ARG A 153 -13.24 -5.29 10.94
C ARG A 153 -14.48 -4.51 11.31
N TYR A 154 -15.07 -3.82 10.34
CA TYR A 154 -16.32 -3.11 10.56
C TYR A 154 -17.41 -4.05 11.07
N THR A 155 -18.18 -3.58 12.06
CA THR A 155 -19.49 -4.17 12.33
C THR A 155 -20.37 -4.01 11.10
N TRP A 156 -21.41 -4.85 10.99
CA TRP A 156 -22.33 -4.76 9.86
C TRP A 156 -22.98 -3.38 9.73
N GLU A 157 -23.39 -2.80 10.86
CA GLU A 157 -23.99 -1.46 10.91
C GLU A 157 -23.02 -0.41 10.38
N ARG A 158 -21.73 -0.51 10.77
CA ARG A 158 -20.68 0.39 10.30
C ARG A 158 -20.41 0.20 8.81
N GLN A 159 -20.41 -1.03 8.32
CA GLN A 159 -20.22 -1.33 6.90
C GLN A 159 -21.30 -0.66 6.04
N VAL A 160 -22.56 -0.74 6.47
CA VAL A 160 -23.70 -0.08 5.80
C VAL A 160 -23.57 1.44 5.86
N GLU A 161 -23.22 1.99 7.03
CA GLU A 161 -23.02 3.42 7.21
C GLU A 161 -21.93 3.98 6.29
N VAL A 162 -20.79 3.28 6.18
CA VAL A 162 -19.67 3.66 5.32
C VAL A 162 -20.12 3.69 3.86
N ILE A 163 -20.83 2.67 3.38
CA ILE A 163 -21.30 2.62 1.99
C ILE A 163 -22.21 3.82 1.69
N TRP A 164 -23.26 4.04 2.51
CA TRP A 164 -24.19 5.13 2.27
C TRP A 164 -23.55 6.51 2.39
N SER A 165 -22.72 6.72 3.41
CA SER A 165 -22.04 8.01 3.63
C SER A 165 -21.07 8.34 2.50
N SER A 166 -20.34 7.33 1.99
CA SER A 166 -19.38 7.55 0.90
C SER A 166 -20.07 7.90 -0.41
N ILE A 167 -21.20 7.25 -0.71
CA ILE A 167 -22.02 7.58 -1.90
C ILE A 167 -22.61 8.97 -1.76
N ALA A 168 -23.23 9.28 -0.61
CA ALA A 168 -23.86 10.58 -0.37
C ALA A 168 -22.86 11.75 -0.43
N ALA A 169 -21.59 11.50 -0.14
CA ALA A 169 -20.54 12.51 -0.24
C ALA A 169 -20.18 12.89 -1.68
N VAL A 170 -20.48 12.04 -2.68
CA VAL A 170 -20.07 12.28 -4.07
C VAL A 170 -21.24 12.44 -5.04
N THR A 171 -22.43 11.95 -4.70
CA THR A 171 -23.59 12.00 -5.61
C THR A 171 -24.93 11.90 -4.89
N VAL A 172 -26.01 12.23 -5.62
CA VAL A 172 -27.40 11.99 -5.21
C VAL A 172 -27.99 10.92 -6.11
N LEU A 173 -28.39 9.79 -5.52
CA LEU A 173 -28.94 8.67 -6.27
C LEU A 173 -30.43 8.88 -6.58
N ASN A 174 -30.83 8.50 -7.80
CA ASN A 174 -32.24 8.28 -8.14
C ASN A 174 -32.75 6.96 -7.51
N GLU A 175 -34.06 6.73 -7.56
CA GLU A 175 -34.69 5.56 -6.92
C GLU A 175 -34.18 4.22 -7.46
N ASP A 176 -33.92 4.11 -8.76
CA ASP A 176 -33.41 2.87 -9.35
C ASP A 176 -31.99 2.56 -8.85
N LYS A 177 -31.10 3.55 -8.84
CA LYS A 177 -29.75 3.40 -8.30
C LYS A 177 -29.77 3.05 -6.80
N LYS A 178 -30.67 3.65 -6.01
CA LYS A 178 -30.84 3.28 -4.60
C LYS A 178 -31.22 1.82 -4.43
N ARG A 179 -32.13 1.30 -5.27
CA ARG A 179 -32.51 -0.13 -5.25
C ARG A 179 -31.33 -1.03 -5.57
N VAL A 180 -30.48 -0.64 -6.53
CA VAL A 180 -29.25 -1.39 -6.83
C VAL A 180 -28.30 -1.40 -5.63
N VAL A 181 -28.06 -0.26 -4.97
CA VAL A 181 -27.23 -0.22 -3.75
C VAL A 181 -27.79 -1.12 -2.65
N LEU A 182 -29.10 -1.10 -2.42
CA LEU A 182 -29.74 -1.98 -1.44
C LEU A 182 -29.57 -3.47 -1.78
N ALA A 183 -29.69 -3.84 -3.06
CA ALA A 183 -29.45 -5.20 -3.50
C ALA A 183 -27.98 -5.62 -3.28
N LEU A 184 -27.02 -4.75 -3.60
CA LEU A 184 -25.59 -4.99 -3.37
C LEU A 184 -25.27 -5.11 -1.87
N ILE A 185 -25.87 -4.27 -1.02
CA ILE A 185 -25.75 -4.38 0.45
C ILE A 185 -26.36 -5.71 0.94
N SER A 186 -27.50 -6.14 0.40
CA SER A 186 -28.09 -7.43 0.76
C SER A 186 -27.20 -8.60 0.36
N GLN A 187 -26.56 -8.53 -0.81
CA GLN A 187 -25.58 -9.54 -1.25
C GLN A 187 -24.37 -9.54 -0.31
N LEU A 188 -23.81 -8.37 0.00
CA LEU A 188 -22.69 -8.24 0.93
C LEU A 188 -23.02 -8.83 2.32
N LYS A 189 -24.24 -8.63 2.81
CA LYS A 189 -24.69 -9.18 4.10
C LYS A 189 -24.64 -10.71 4.13
N ALA A 190 -24.96 -11.36 3.01
CA ALA A 190 -24.91 -12.82 2.91
C ALA A 190 -23.47 -13.37 2.92
N LEU A 191 -22.47 -12.50 2.65
CA LEU A 191 -21.06 -12.83 2.71
C LEU A 191 -20.44 -12.54 4.09
N TYR A 192 -21.12 -11.79 4.95
CA TYR A 192 -20.51 -11.09 6.09
C TYR A 192 -20.32 -11.94 7.35
#